data_AF-A0A8H7YZB0-F1
#
_entry.id   AF-A0A8H7YZB0-F1
#
_cell.length_a   1.000
_cell.length_b   1.000
_cell.length_c   1.000
_cell.angle_alpha   90.00
_cell.angle_beta   90.00
_cell.angle_gamma   90.00
#
_symmetry.space_group_name_H-M   'P 1'
#
loop_
_entity.id
_entity.type
_entity.pdbx_description
1 polymer ?
#
loop_
_entity_poly.entity_id
_entity_poly.type
_entity_poly.pdbx_seq_one_letter_code
_entity_poly.pdbx_strand_id
1 'polypeptide(L)'
;MNELLAYILANEESFRRARLPSLYSDFSTQRHTNPDGYATNAAAWQRALAHAALAGVIHSSSGSRHHGDDGVAKSDILVLRTGNALMAELETPEWGRPVALQSAIDEAIRHNSMIPLDIFQTSSTTPLKTSWIRLPSPPTLSQVMGWGMKQLRGILSDFEGHSNVSGKVQVMNLVLVDNLKEVGKRVLAIASKSHKSNTDCIYSKELFTERFAKFGGGTVLSSLDVDVLLIFLSRDENAILYDGETIKFKGTKNNINTITHEDRTIASLKTLISNLTRQVAHLESKIQELSLRAKDAVTNKNRVVALSALRAKRMAENNLKQRTDTLLQLEEVYMKLEQAADHIDIVRVMEASAVALRSINGQVGGVEKVEDIVEELREEMGKVDQVGNVINGVGEAVDEGELDDILAAMEKQEQEAHDAKEAEATRRKLAEIERFEKSAIEVEAQRKNEKEQVMAADDDSDLEDSIGKFSHMSIEDNSKGENTKTKIPEQVTAE
;
A
#
# COMPACT_ATOMS: atom_id res chain seq x y z
N MET A 1 27.83 3.57 12.70
CA MET A 1 27.01 4.53 13.47
C MET A 1 25.60 3.97 13.49
N ASN A 2 24.97 3.85 14.65
CA ASN A 2 23.61 3.32 14.74
C ASN A 2 22.64 4.25 14.01
N GLU A 3 21.58 3.67 13.45
CA GLU A 3 20.59 4.38 12.63
C GLU A 3 19.92 5.52 13.42
N LEU A 4 19.54 5.25 14.67
CA LEU A 4 18.98 6.24 15.60
C LEU A 4 19.89 7.45 15.80
N LEU A 5 21.16 7.21 16.09
CA LEU A 5 22.14 8.27 16.31
C LEU A 5 22.38 9.08 15.03
N ALA A 6 22.49 8.41 13.88
CA ALA A 6 22.64 9.08 12.59
C ALA A 6 21.43 9.98 12.28
N TYR A 7 20.22 9.50 12.55
CA TYR A 7 18.98 10.27 12.38
C TYR A 7 18.96 11.51 13.28
N ILE A 8 19.27 11.37 14.57
CA ILE A 8 19.26 12.49 15.52
C ILE A 8 20.29 13.56 15.11
N LEU A 9 21.52 13.14 14.76
CA LEU A 9 22.57 14.08 14.36
C LEU A 9 22.24 14.83 13.05
N ALA A 10 21.47 14.21 12.15
CA ALA A 10 21.09 14.80 10.87
C ALA A 10 19.87 15.72 10.96
N ASN A 11 18.88 15.38 11.81
CA ASN A 11 17.58 16.05 11.81
C ASN A 11 17.36 17.00 13.00
N GLU A 12 18.12 16.87 14.10
CA GLU A 12 17.92 17.70 15.29
C GLU A 12 18.90 18.87 15.37
N GLU A 13 18.39 20.09 15.24
CA GLU A 13 19.21 21.30 15.35
C GLU A 13 19.93 21.45 16.70
N SER A 14 19.41 20.81 17.75
CA SER A 14 20.02 20.84 19.09
C SER A 14 21.28 19.98 19.18
N PHE A 15 21.47 19.01 18.27
CA PHE A 15 22.56 18.04 18.29
C PHE A 15 23.76 18.43 17.39
N ARG A 16 24.01 19.73 17.26
CA ARG A 16 25.22 20.26 16.61
C ARG A 16 26.47 19.84 17.39
N ARG A 17 27.58 19.63 16.69
CA ARG A 17 28.87 19.20 17.28
C ARG A 17 29.30 20.01 18.52
N ALA A 18 29.06 21.33 18.53
CA ALA A 18 29.38 22.21 19.65
C ALA A 18 28.56 21.94 20.93
N ARG A 19 27.36 21.35 20.82
CA ARG A 19 26.47 21.05 21.95
C ARG A 19 26.60 19.62 22.48
N LEU A 20 27.16 18.70 21.69
CA LEU A 20 27.35 17.30 22.07
C LEU A 20 28.06 17.10 23.41
N PRO A 21 29.14 17.85 23.76
CA PRO A 21 29.78 17.71 25.06
C PRO A 21 28.81 17.97 26.22
N SER A 22 27.97 19.00 26.09
CA SER A 22 26.98 19.33 27.12
C SER A 22 25.84 18.31 27.17
N LEU A 23 25.40 17.79 26.03
CA LEU A 23 24.28 16.84 25.94
C LEU A 23 24.64 15.44 26.46
N TYR A 24 25.90 15.02 26.28
CA TYR A 24 26.40 13.72 26.75
C TYR A 24 26.96 13.77 28.17
N SER A 25 27.29 14.96 28.68
CA SER A 25 27.73 15.15 30.08
C SER A 25 26.63 14.88 31.10
N ASP A 26 27.03 14.72 32.37
CA ASP A 26 26.10 14.67 33.48
C ASP A 26 25.56 16.08 33.82
N PHE A 27 24.58 16.54 33.03
CA PHE A 27 23.93 17.83 33.26
C PHE A 27 22.88 17.79 34.38
N SER A 28 22.67 16.66 35.08
CA SER A 28 21.70 16.56 36.18
C SER A 28 22.01 17.55 37.32
N THR A 29 23.29 17.77 37.58
CA THR A 29 23.81 18.75 38.57
C THR A 29 23.45 20.20 38.23
N GLN A 30 23.16 20.48 36.96
CA GLN A 30 22.78 21.81 36.49
C GLN A 30 21.37 22.18 36.94
N ARG A 31 20.55 21.23 37.38
CA ARG A 31 19.17 21.49 37.82
C ARG A 31 19.05 22.58 38.89
N HIS A 32 20.04 22.68 39.78
CA HIS A 32 20.07 23.70 40.83
C HIS A 32 21.03 24.86 40.54
N THR A 33 22.06 24.65 39.72
CA THR A 33 23.12 25.64 39.47
C THR A 33 22.89 26.45 38.19
N ASN A 34 22.26 25.86 37.18
CA ASN A 34 21.89 26.47 35.91
C ASN A 34 20.59 25.82 35.37
N PRO A 35 19.41 26.23 35.91
CA PRO A 35 18.14 25.61 35.56
C PRO A 35 17.78 25.75 34.07
N ASP A 36 18.15 26.86 33.44
CA ASP A 36 17.88 27.11 32.02
C ASP A 36 18.70 26.16 31.12
N GLY A 37 19.98 25.95 31.46
CA GLY A 37 20.85 24.99 30.78
C GLY A 37 20.33 23.55 30.91
N TYR A 38 19.93 23.16 32.12
CA TYR A 38 19.31 21.86 32.38
C TYR A 38 18.03 21.68 31.55
N ALA A 39 17.10 22.64 31.59
CA ALA A 39 15.84 22.57 30.86
C ALA A 39 16.06 22.49 29.34
N THR A 40 17.02 23.26 28.81
CA THR A 40 17.35 23.26 27.38
C THR A 40 17.93 21.92 26.91
N ASN A 41 18.77 21.27 27.73
CA ASN A 41 19.36 19.97 27.41
C ASN A 41 18.34 18.83 27.58
N ALA A 42 17.51 18.88 28.63
CA ALA A 42 16.41 17.92 28.82
C ALA A 42 15.41 17.99 27.66
N ALA A 43 14.97 19.20 27.27
CA ALA A 43 14.06 19.40 26.14
C ALA A 43 14.66 18.97 24.80
N ALA A 44 15.98 19.12 24.61
CA ALA A 44 16.67 18.63 23.41
C ALA A 44 16.58 17.09 23.30
N TRP A 45 16.86 16.38 24.40
CA TRP A 45 16.74 14.92 24.44
C TRP A 45 15.30 14.44 24.25
N GLN A 46 14.33 15.08 24.93
CA GLN A 46 12.91 14.75 24.80
C GLN A 46 12.42 14.88 23.36
N ARG A 47 12.75 15.99 22.70
CA ARG A 47 12.36 16.24 21.30
C ARG A 47 13.01 15.24 20.34
N ALA A 48 14.31 15.01 20.49
CA ALA A 48 15.04 14.08 19.65
C ALA A 48 14.47 12.66 19.73
N LEU A 49 14.16 12.18 20.93
CA LEU A 49 13.52 10.87 21.13
C LEU A 49 12.11 10.82 20.53
N ALA A 50 11.31 11.88 20.70
CA ALA A 50 9.97 11.96 20.14
C ALA A 50 10.00 11.91 18.61
N HIS A 51 10.84 12.73 17.96
CA HIS A 51 10.94 12.75 16.50
C HIS A 51 11.55 11.46 15.94
N ALA A 52 12.54 10.87 16.61
CA ALA A 52 13.12 9.60 16.18
C ALA A 52 12.12 8.44 16.29
N ALA A 53 11.28 8.43 17.34
CA ALA A 53 10.16 7.48 17.44
C ALA A 53 9.13 7.72 16.31
N LEU A 54 8.78 8.98 16.04
CA LEU A 54 7.83 9.35 14.97
C LEU A 54 8.31 8.91 13.59
N ALA A 55 9.63 8.94 13.36
CA ALA A 55 10.26 8.46 12.13
C ALA A 55 10.45 6.93 12.07
N GLY A 56 10.10 6.20 13.12
CA GLY A 56 10.21 4.74 13.17
C GLY A 56 11.65 4.21 13.25
N VAL A 57 12.61 5.03 13.70
CA VAL A 57 14.04 4.68 13.73
C VAL A 57 14.44 4.02 15.07
N ILE A 58 13.58 4.11 16.09
CA ILE A 58 13.81 3.47 17.38
C ILE A 58 13.34 2.01 17.32
N HIS A 59 14.26 1.08 17.55
CA HIS A 59 13.95 -0.34 17.50
C HIS A 59 13.41 -0.83 18.84
N SER A 60 12.10 -1.12 18.91
CA SER A 60 11.52 -1.82 20.05
C SER A 60 12.07 -3.25 20.13
N SER A 61 13.03 -3.48 21.03
CA SER A 61 13.61 -4.81 21.33
C SER A 61 12.62 -5.78 22.01
N SER A 62 11.31 -5.55 21.89
CA SER A 62 10.30 -6.50 22.38
C SER A 62 10.25 -7.67 21.40
N GLY A 63 10.64 -8.85 21.87
CA GLY A 63 10.96 -10.07 21.11
C GLY A 63 9.89 -10.69 20.20
N SER A 64 8.91 -9.95 19.67
CA SER A 64 8.11 -10.44 18.56
C SER A 64 8.66 -9.89 17.24
N ARG A 65 9.67 -10.57 16.70
CA ARG A 65 9.86 -10.63 15.24
C ARG A 65 8.68 -11.40 14.66
N HIS A 66 7.49 -10.83 14.67
CA HIS A 66 6.50 -11.22 13.67
C HIS A 66 7.01 -10.68 12.35
N HIS A 67 7.69 -11.55 11.59
CA HIS A 67 7.78 -11.42 10.15
C HIS A 67 6.34 -11.34 9.64
N GLY A 68 5.81 -10.13 9.51
CA GLY A 68 4.77 -9.89 8.54
C GLY A 68 5.35 -10.19 7.16
N ASP A 69 4.48 -10.67 6.26
CA ASP A 69 4.78 -11.06 4.88
C ASP A 69 5.59 -10.00 4.09
N ASP A 70 5.63 -8.75 4.57
CA ASP A 70 6.32 -7.60 3.98
C ASP A 70 7.75 -7.29 4.52
N GLY A 71 8.29 -8.05 5.48
CA GLY A 71 9.71 -7.92 5.89
C GLY A 71 10.11 -6.62 6.63
N VAL A 72 9.19 -5.69 6.90
CA VAL A 72 9.46 -4.45 7.66
C VAL A 72 9.22 -4.69 9.16
N ALA A 73 10.27 -4.54 9.98
CA ALA A 73 10.13 -4.56 11.43
C ALA A 73 9.27 -3.38 11.89
N LYS A 74 8.13 -3.64 12.52
CA LYS A 74 7.26 -2.59 13.07
C LYS A 74 7.87 -2.06 14.37
N SER A 75 8.45 -0.87 14.32
CA SER A 75 8.83 -0.08 15.49
C SER A 75 7.59 0.54 16.14
N ASP A 76 7.56 0.64 17.47
CA ASP A 76 6.52 1.41 18.15
C ASP A 76 6.83 2.91 18.02
N ILE A 77 5.85 3.67 17.52
CA ILE A 77 5.98 5.08 17.16
C ILE A 77 5.47 6.00 18.27
N LEU A 78 4.47 5.52 19.03
CA LEU A 78 3.83 6.25 20.12
C LEU A 78 4.35 5.81 21.49
N VAL A 79 5.00 4.65 21.55
CA VAL A 79 5.55 4.09 22.79
C VAL A 79 7.06 3.97 22.70
N LEU A 80 7.76 4.70 23.57
CA LEU A 80 9.20 4.60 23.74
C LEU A 80 9.52 3.56 24.82
N ARG A 81 10.28 2.52 24.45
CA ARG A 81 10.89 1.62 25.43
C ARG A 81 12.25 2.14 25.87
N THR A 82 12.36 2.50 27.14
CA THR A 82 13.64 2.93 27.74
C THR A 82 14.43 1.71 28.23
N GLY A 83 15.74 1.85 28.34
CA GLY A 83 16.63 0.83 28.90
C GLY A 83 18.02 0.83 28.29
N ASN A 84 18.78 -0.24 28.55
CA ASN A 84 20.16 -0.37 28.08
C ASN A 84 20.28 -0.46 26.55
N ALA A 85 19.26 -0.99 25.86
CA ALA A 85 19.25 -1.05 24.39
C ALA A 85 19.25 0.36 23.78
N LEU A 86 18.35 1.23 24.23
CA LEU A 86 18.30 2.64 23.83
C LEU A 86 19.62 3.36 24.12
N MET A 87 20.21 3.12 25.30
CA MET A 87 21.51 3.70 25.67
C MET A 87 22.66 3.25 24.77
N ALA A 88 22.66 2.00 24.33
CA ALA A 88 23.65 1.48 23.40
C ALA A 88 23.45 2.06 21.98
N GLU A 89 22.20 2.29 21.57
CA GLU A 89 21.89 2.91 20.28
C GLU A 89 22.37 4.36 20.20
N LEU A 90 22.31 5.09 21.32
CA LEU A 90 22.73 6.49 21.45
C LEU A 90 24.22 6.69 21.77
N GLU A 91 25.00 5.60 21.90
CA GLU A 91 26.42 5.66 22.25
C GLU A 91 27.27 6.24 21.11
N THR A 92 28.14 7.19 21.44
CA THR A 92 29.10 7.79 20.50
C THR A 92 30.52 7.34 20.82
N PRO A 93 31.39 7.15 19.81
CA PRO A 93 32.81 6.86 20.06
C PRO A 93 33.55 8.00 20.78
N GLU A 94 33.17 9.26 20.52
CA GLU A 94 33.86 10.45 21.07
C GLU A 94 33.37 10.83 22.49
N TRP A 95 32.07 10.70 22.78
CA TRP A 95 31.46 11.19 24.02
C TRP A 95 30.84 10.09 24.90
N GLY A 96 30.89 8.84 24.46
CA GLY A 96 30.33 7.70 25.17
C GLY A 96 28.79 7.72 25.20
N ARG A 97 28.23 7.27 26.33
CA ARG A 97 26.77 7.19 26.56
C ARG A 97 26.24 8.47 27.19
N PRO A 98 24.98 8.85 26.90
CA PRO A 98 24.40 10.06 27.48
C PRO A 98 24.06 9.85 28.96
N VAL A 99 24.88 10.41 29.86
CA VAL A 99 24.83 10.10 31.30
C VAL A 99 23.55 10.61 31.97
N ALA A 100 23.12 11.82 31.62
CA ALA A 100 21.93 12.46 32.18
C ALA A 100 20.62 12.17 31.41
N LEU A 101 20.61 11.15 30.53
CA LEU A 101 19.40 10.79 29.76
C LEU A 101 18.23 10.43 30.67
N GLN A 102 18.49 9.69 31.76
CA GLN A 102 17.45 9.35 32.74
C GLN A 102 16.83 10.62 33.35
N SER A 103 17.63 11.63 33.69
CA SER A 103 17.12 12.90 34.22
C SER A 103 16.23 13.63 33.23
N ALA A 104 16.55 13.58 31.93
CA ALA A 104 15.68 14.15 30.89
C ALA A 104 14.34 13.40 30.77
N ILE A 105 14.35 12.07 30.92
CA ILE A 105 13.15 11.22 30.94
C ILE A 105 12.31 11.50 32.19
N ASP A 106 12.93 11.59 33.37
CA ASP A 106 12.25 11.89 34.63
C ASP A 106 11.57 13.27 34.59
N GLU A 107 12.24 14.26 33.97
CA GLU A 107 11.65 15.57 33.72
C GLU A 107 10.46 15.50 32.76
N ALA A 108 10.56 14.63 31.74
CA ALA A 108 9.49 14.43 30.76
C ALA A 108 8.23 13.84 31.42
N ILE A 109 8.44 12.88 32.34
CA ILE A 109 7.39 12.26 33.16
C ILE A 109 6.77 13.30 34.10
N ARG A 110 7.59 14.12 34.77
CA ARG A 110 7.10 15.18 35.67
C ARG A 110 6.18 16.17 34.96
N HIS A 111 6.49 16.50 33.71
CA HIS A 111 5.69 17.43 32.90
C HIS A 111 4.56 16.75 32.10
N ASN A 112 4.32 15.45 32.29
CA ASN A 112 3.33 14.66 31.53
C ASN A 112 3.54 14.70 30.00
N SER A 113 4.77 14.93 29.55
CA SER A 113 5.15 14.79 28.12
C SER A 113 5.44 13.33 27.75
N MET A 114 5.82 12.52 28.74
CA MET A 114 5.94 11.08 28.66
C MET A 114 5.14 10.46 29.81
N ILE A 115 4.34 9.43 29.53
CA ILE A 115 3.50 8.79 30.55
C ILE A 115 3.78 7.28 30.56
N PRO A 116 4.06 6.66 31.70
CA PRO A 116 4.20 5.21 31.78
C PRO A 116 2.97 4.49 31.21
N LEU A 117 3.22 3.51 30.33
CA LEU A 117 2.17 2.81 29.57
C LEU A 117 1.09 2.22 30.48
N ASP A 118 1.49 1.55 31.55
CA ASP A 118 0.57 0.92 32.50
C ASP A 118 -0.36 1.96 33.14
N ILE A 119 0.19 3.14 33.49
CA ILE A 119 -0.59 4.25 34.04
C ILE A 119 -1.53 4.80 32.98
N PHE A 120 -1.04 4.98 31.75
CA PHE A 120 -1.84 5.48 30.64
C PHE A 120 -3.02 4.56 30.32
N GLN A 121 -2.84 3.24 30.36
CA GLN A 121 -3.91 2.28 30.03
C GLN A 121 -4.93 2.10 31.16
N THR A 122 -4.48 2.15 32.42
CA THR A 122 -5.35 1.89 33.58
C THR A 122 -6.09 3.12 34.10
N SER A 123 -5.64 4.32 33.74
CA SER A 123 -6.26 5.57 34.20
C SER A 123 -7.67 5.74 33.63
N SER A 124 -8.66 5.94 34.50
CA SER A 124 -10.05 6.21 34.10
C SER A 124 -10.29 7.66 33.65
N THR A 125 -9.41 8.58 34.06
CA THR A 125 -9.48 10.01 33.71
C THR A 125 -8.31 10.41 32.83
N THR A 126 -8.45 11.53 32.11
CA THR A 126 -7.42 12.04 31.21
C THR A 126 -6.17 12.48 31.97
N PRO A 127 -5.03 11.79 31.82
CA PRO A 127 -3.78 12.18 32.48
C PRO A 127 -3.14 13.42 31.84
N LEU A 128 -3.70 13.88 30.71
CA LEU A 128 -3.18 14.96 29.86
C LEU A 128 -3.69 16.36 30.22
N LYS A 129 -4.71 16.48 31.08
CA LYS A 129 -5.29 17.77 31.47
C LYS A 129 -4.72 18.23 32.81
N THR A 130 -3.73 19.11 32.75
CA THR A 130 -3.25 19.92 33.87
C THR A 130 -4.38 20.87 34.31
N SER A 131 -5.20 20.49 35.29
CA SER A 131 -6.34 21.32 35.71
C SER A 131 -5.88 22.45 36.64
N TRP A 132 -5.88 23.69 36.13
CA TRP A 132 -5.52 24.95 36.83
C TRP A 132 -6.66 25.59 37.64
N ILE A 133 -7.58 24.83 38.27
CA ILE A 133 -8.65 25.41 39.09
C ILE A 133 -8.33 25.26 40.58
N ARG A 134 -8.13 26.41 41.26
CA ARG A 134 -7.97 26.51 42.71
C ARG A 134 -9.24 26.04 43.43
N LEU A 135 -9.22 24.81 43.91
CA LEU A 135 -9.99 24.28 45.04
C LEU A 135 -8.99 23.62 46.00
N PRO A 136 -9.27 23.48 47.31
CA PRO A 136 -8.30 22.97 48.27
C PRO A 136 -7.78 21.62 47.78
N SER A 137 -6.47 21.45 47.87
CA SER A 137 -5.70 20.34 47.28
C SER A 137 -6.46 19.01 47.34
N PRO A 138 -6.83 18.40 46.19
CA PRO A 138 -7.35 17.04 46.18
C PRO A 138 -6.32 16.11 46.83
N PRO A 139 -6.76 15.03 47.51
CA PRO A 139 -5.85 14.11 48.18
C PRO A 139 -4.76 13.66 47.20
N THR A 140 -3.51 13.84 47.63
CA THR A 140 -2.31 13.50 46.87
C THR A 140 -2.42 12.07 46.33
N LEU A 141 -1.86 11.82 45.14
CA LEU A 141 -1.84 10.53 44.42
C LEU A 141 -1.37 9.31 45.25
N SER A 142 -0.96 9.49 46.51
CA SER A 142 -0.75 8.45 47.52
C SER A 142 -2.03 7.71 47.97
N GLN A 143 -3.23 8.26 47.80
CA GLN A 143 -4.45 7.71 48.43
C GLN A 143 -5.39 6.89 47.53
N VAL A 144 -5.25 6.91 46.19
CA VAL A 144 -6.12 6.13 45.28
C VAL A 144 -5.41 4.90 44.69
N MET A 145 -4.19 4.60 45.13
CA MET A 145 -3.36 3.48 44.67
C MET A 145 -3.56 2.19 45.48
N GLY A 146 -4.79 1.70 45.56
CA GLY A 146 -5.11 0.55 46.42
C GLY A 146 -4.69 -0.83 45.90
N TRP A 147 -4.64 -1.07 44.59
CA TRP A 147 -4.61 -2.45 44.07
C TRP A 147 -3.49 -2.77 43.05
N GLY A 148 -2.75 -1.78 42.51
CA GLY A 148 -1.64 -2.01 41.56
C GLY A 148 -0.22 -1.68 42.07
N MET A 149 -0.10 -1.14 43.28
CA MET A 149 1.08 -0.38 43.72
C MET A 149 2.08 -1.16 44.59
N LYS A 150 1.92 -2.46 44.82
CA LYS A 150 2.96 -3.22 45.57
C LYS A 150 4.25 -3.42 44.77
N GLN A 151 4.19 -3.35 43.45
CA GLN A 151 5.37 -3.46 42.57
C GLN A 151 5.95 -2.08 42.21
N LEU A 152 5.10 -1.05 42.05
CA LEU A 152 5.54 0.33 41.78
C LEU A 152 5.93 1.12 43.04
N ARG A 153 5.52 0.76 44.26
CA ARG A 153 6.00 1.45 45.49
C ARG A 153 7.49 1.23 45.76
N GLY A 154 8.06 0.11 45.32
CA GLY A 154 9.52 -0.09 45.32
C GLY A 154 10.25 0.81 44.31
N ILE A 155 9.57 1.20 43.22
CA ILE A 155 10.10 2.04 42.13
C ILE A 155 9.92 3.54 42.43
N LEU A 156 8.79 3.93 43.05
CA LEU A 156 8.50 5.32 43.42
C LEU A 156 9.15 5.74 44.76
N SER A 157 9.40 4.80 45.68
CA SER A 157 10.23 5.06 46.87
C SER A 157 11.68 5.41 46.51
N ASP A 158 12.17 5.00 45.34
CA ASP A 158 13.50 5.37 44.83
C ASP A 158 13.49 6.73 44.09
N PHE A 159 12.31 7.22 43.69
CA PHE A 159 12.13 8.50 42.99
C PHE A 159 12.25 9.72 43.93
N GLU A 160 11.86 9.57 45.20
CA GLU A 160 12.04 10.59 46.25
C GLU A 160 13.35 10.43 47.05
N GLY A 161 14.02 9.28 46.95
CA GLY A 161 15.16 8.92 47.80
C GLY A 161 16.53 8.76 47.13
N HIS A 162 16.64 8.47 45.83
CA HIS A 162 17.94 8.20 45.19
C HIS A 162 18.00 8.65 43.72
N SER A 163 18.22 9.94 43.49
CA SER A 163 18.76 10.44 42.21
C SER A 163 20.28 10.13 42.04
N ASN A 164 20.82 9.17 42.79
CA ASN A 164 22.27 8.97 42.93
C ASN A 164 22.84 7.73 42.20
N VAL A 165 22.11 7.10 41.27
CA VAL A 165 22.71 6.09 40.38
C VAL A 165 22.91 6.70 38.99
N SER A 166 23.91 7.57 38.89
CA SER A 166 24.36 8.20 37.65
C SER A 166 24.64 7.14 36.58
N GLY A 167 23.98 7.25 35.41
CA GLY A 167 24.30 6.49 34.19
C GLY A 167 23.46 5.24 33.88
N LYS A 168 22.48 4.83 34.71
CA LYS A 168 21.57 3.70 34.38
C LYS A 168 20.17 4.20 34.02
N VAL A 169 19.72 3.87 32.82
CA VAL A 169 18.34 4.14 32.37
C VAL A 169 17.42 3.03 32.83
N GLN A 170 16.33 3.39 33.51
CA GLN A 170 15.32 2.45 33.96
C GLN A 170 14.57 1.86 32.77
N VAL A 171 14.23 0.57 32.83
CA VAL A 171 13.47 -0.10 31.75
C VAL A 171 11.98 0.14 31.97
N MET A 172 11.35 0.92 31.09
CA MET A 172 9.92 1.19 31.12
C MET A 172 9.39 1.49 29.72
N ASN A 173 8.09 1.36 29.54
CA ASN A 173 7.39 1.78 28.32
C ASN A 173 6.72 3.11 28.57
N LEU A 174 7.02 4.12 27.76
CA LEU A 174 6.56 5.49 27.91
C LEU A 174 5.75 5.91 26.68
N VAL A 175 4.52 6.31 26.89
CA VAL A 175 3.68 6.93 25.87
C VAL A 175 4.17 8.35 25.60
N LEU A 176 4.52 8.63 24.35
CA LEU A 176 4.98 9.92 23.87
C LEU A 176 3.77 10.81 23.56
N VAL A 177 3.45 11.73 24.45
CA VAL A 177 2.19 12.49 24.41
C VAL A 177 2.10 13.42 23.20
N ASP A 178 3.19 14.08 22.83
CA ASP A 178 3.18 15.02 21.72
C ASP A 178 3.01 14.28 20.38
N ASN A 179 3.70 13.15 20.19
CA ASN A 179 3.49 12.27 19.04
C ASN A 179 2.05 11.76 18.99
N LEU A 180 1.51 11.33 20.13
CA LEU A 180 0.13 10.84 20.25
C LEU A 180 -0.90 11.90 19.83
N LYS A 181 -0.73 13.14 20.28
CA LYS A 181 -1.56 14.28 19.87
C LYS A 181 -1.43 14.58 18.38
N GLU A 182 -0.21 14.55 17.86
CA GLU A 182 0.05 14.80 16.44
C GLU A 182 -0.61 13.73 15.56
N VAL A 183 -0.40 12.45 15.87
CA VAL A 183 -1.01 11.32 15.17
C VAL A 183 -2.53 11.39 15.29
N GLY A 184 -3.06 11.64 16.49
CA GLY A 184 -4.50 11.80 16.72
C GLY A 184 -5.12 12.90 15.86
N LYS A 185 -4.50 14.09 15.79
CA LYS A 185 -4.96 15.18 14.91
C LYS A 185 -4.98 14.79 13.45
N ARG A 186 -3.96 14.06 12.96
CA ARG A 186 -3.92 13.61 11.56
C ARG A 186 -5.02 12.58 11.29
N VAL A 187 -5.26 11.64 12.19
CA VAL A 187 -6.35 10.66 12.07
C VAL A 187 -7.69 11.37 12.01
N LEU A 188 -7.94 12.35 12.88
CA LEU A 188 -9.16 13.17 12.86
C LEU A 188 -9.29 13.97 11.56
N ALA A 189 -8.19 14.51 11.02
CA ALA A 189 -8.18 15.22 9.74
C ALA A 189 -8.49 14.31 8.54
N ILE A 190 -8.03 13.05 8.54
CA ILE A 190 -8.35 12.07 7.50
C ILE A 190 -9.80 11.60 7.63
N ALA A 191 -10.24 11.33 8.86
CA ALA A 191 -11.61 10.92 9.20
C ALA A 191 -12.63 11.96 8.74
N SER A 192 -12.45 13.23 9.13
CA SER A 192 -13.34 14.35 8.75
C SER A 192 -13.46 14.58 7.24
N LYS A 193 -12.45 14.23 6.44
CA LYS A 193 -12.51 14.29 4.97
C LYS A 193 -13.20 13.08 4.35
N SER A 194 -13.11 11.92 4.99
CA SER A 194 -13.58 10.65 4.43
C SER A 194 -15.03 10.35 4.81
N HIS A 195 -15.49 10.80 5.98
CA HIS A 195 -16.83 10.48 6.47
C HIS A 195 -17.88 11.36 5.78
N LYS A 196 -18.59 10.79 4.82
CA LYS A 196 -19.72 11.44 4.12
C LYS A 196 -21.05 10.92 4.64
N SER A 197 -21.10 9.63 4.97
CA SER A 197 -22.25 8.91 5.51
C SER A 197 -22.10 8.60 7.00
N ASN A 198 -23.21 8.27 7.67
CA ASN A 198 -23.19 7.79 9.05
C ASN A 198 -22.52 6.42 9.20
N THR A 199 -22.57 5.57 8.18
CA THR A 199 -21.94 4.25 8.20
C THR A 199 -20.41 4.35 7.95
N ASP A 200 -19.97 5.43 7.30
CA ASP A 200 -18.55 5.70 7.05
C ASP A 200 -17.76 5.95 8.34
N CYS A 201 -18.42 6.50 9.37
CA CYS A 201 -17.77 6.82 10.64
C CYS A 201 -17.53 5.60 11.52
N ILE A 202 -17.96 4.41 11.09
CA ILE A 202 -17.91 3.16 11.85
C ILE A 202 -16.83 2.24 11.26
N TYR A 203 -15.97 1.73 12.13
CA TYR A 203 -14.86 0.86 11.78
C TYR A 203 -14.72 -0.28 12.78
N SER A 204 -14.26 -1.45 12.32
CA SER A 204 -13.62 -2.43 13.20
C SER A 204 -12.18 -2.01 13.48
N LYS A 205 -11.55 -2.57 14.52
CA LYS A 205 -10.12 -2.36 14.80
C LYS A 205 -9.21 -2.70 13.60
N GLU A 206 -9.56 -3.76 12.85
CA GLU A 206 -8.80 -4.17 11.66
C GLU A 206 -8.88 -3.11 10.56
N LEU A 207 -10.08 -2.69 10.18
CA LEU A 207 -10.28 -1.67 9.13
C LEU A 207 -9.71 -0.32 9.54
N PHE A 208 -9.84 0.04 10.82
CA PHE A 208 -9.22 1.24 11.36
C PHE A 208 -7.69 1.19 11.19
N THR A 209 -7.08 0.06 11.51
CA THR A 209 -5.64 -0.14 11.35
C THR A 209 -5.24 -0.04 9.87
N GLU A 210 -5.94 -0.74 8.98
CA GLU A 210 -5.65 -0.70 7.54
C GLU A 210 -5.75 0.73 6.96
N ARG A 211 -6.73 1.51 7.44
CA ARG A 211 -7.00 2.87 6.94
C ARG A 211 -6.10 3.93 7.55
N PHE A 212 -5.81 3.86 8.85
CA PHE A 212 -5.19 4.94 9.62
C PHE A 212 -3.79 4.62 10.16
N ALA A 213 -3.36 3.36 10.17
CA ALA A 213 -2.03 3.00 10.69
C ALA A 213 -0.88 3.34 9.74
N LYS A 214 -1.14 3.50 8.44
CA LYS A 214 -0.12 3.86 7.45
C LYS A 214 0.18 5.35 7.53
N PHE A 215 1.36 5.69 8.02
CA PHE A 215 1.87 7.05 8.05
C PHE A 215 2.81 7.26 6.85
N GLY A 216 2.76 8.43 6.22
CA GLY A 216 3.65 8.75 5.10
C GLY A 216 5.12 8.57 5.49
N GLY A 217 5.95 8.09 4.56
CA GLY A 217 7.37 7.79 4.83
C GLY A 217 7.68 6.32 5.14
N GLY A 218 6.73 5.40 4.94
CA GLY A 218 6.94 3.94 5.11
C GLY A 218 6.76 3.42 6.53
N THR A 219 6.49 4.31 7.50
CA THR A 219 6.22 3.97 8.89
C THR A 219 4.78 3.52 9.10
N VAL A 220 4.56 2.43 9.84
CA VAL A 220 3.23 1.89 10.14
C VAL A 220 3.08 1.74 11.65
N LEU A 221 1.95 2.20 12.21
CA LEU A 221 1.67 2.03 13.63
C LEU A 221 1.66 0.55 14.02
N SER A 222 2.32 0.24 15.13
CA SER A 222 2.27 -1.06 15.79
C SER A 222 0.87 -1.33 16.35
N SER A 223 0.55 -2.59 16.64
CA SER A 223 -0.71 -2.93 17.31
C SER A 223 -0.82 -2.24 18.68
N LEU A 224 0.30 -2.12 19.39
CA LEU A 224 0.36 -1.41 20.67
C LEU A 224 0.08 0.09 20.48
N ASP A 225 0.66 0.70 19.45
CA ASP A 225 0.41 2.11 19.13
C ASP A 225 -1.06 2.37 18.81
N VAL A 226 -1.70 1.47 18.05
CA VAL A 226 -3.13 1.56 17.73
C VAL A 226 -3.97 1.50 19.01
N ASP A 227 -3.65 0.61 19.95
CA ASP A 227 -4.38 0.53 21.23
C ASP A 227 -4.22 1.80 22.08
N VAL A 228 -3.01 2.34 22.18
CA VAL A 228 -2.75 3.61 22.87
C VAL A 228 -3.49 4.77 22.20
N LEU A 229 -3.49 4.81 20.87
CA LEU A 229 -4.21 5.82 20.08
C LEU A 229 -5.72 5.76 20.28
N LEU A 230 -6.32 4.56 20.30
CA LEU A 230 -7.76 4.40 20.51
C LEU A 230 -8.17 4.81 21.93
N ILE A 231 -7.36 4.51 22.94
CA ILE A 231 -7.58 5.01 24.30
C ILE A 231 -7.52 6.54 24.33
N PHE A 232 -6.53 7.15 23.69
CA PHE A 232 -6.41 8.60 23.62
C PHE A 232 -7.61 9.27 22.93
N LEU A 233 -7.99 8.78 21.75
CA LEU A 233 -9.08 9.36 20.97
C LEU A 233 -10.44 9.22 21.68
N SER A 234 -10.65 8.12 22.42
CA SER A 234 -11.91 7.87 23.14
C SER A 234 -11.97 8.59 24.48
N ARG A 235 -10.94 8.47 25.31
CA ARG A 235 -10.90 9.02 26.68
C ARG A 235 -10.54 10.50 26.72
N ASP A 236 -9.51 10.90 25.98
CA ASP A 236 -8.85 12.19 26.18
C ASP A 236 -9.38 13.27 25.22
N GLU A 237 -9.53 12.92 23.95
CA GLU A 237 -10.14 13.79 22.93
C GLU A 237 -11.66 13.67 22.88
N ASN A 238 -12.24 12.57 23.39
CA ASN A 238 -13.68 12.28 23.30
C ASN A 238 -14.21 12.36 21.85
N ALA A 239 -13.34 12.07 20.87
CA ALA A 239 -13.63 12.20 19.45
C ALA A 239 -14.21 10.90 18.85
N ILE A 240 -13.98 9.77 19.52
CA ILE A 240 -14.54 8.47 19.13
C ILE A 240 -15.25 7.80 20.31
N LEU A 241 -16.13 6.86 19.98
CA LEU A 241 -16.62 5.82 20.87
C LEU A 241 -15.87 4.53 20.55
N TYR A 242 -15.47 3.81 21.59
CA TYR A 242 -14.73 2.55 21.45
C TYR A 242 -15.17 1.58 22.53
N ASP A 243 -15.56 0.36 22.14
CA ASP A 243 -15.96 -0.72 23.06
C ASP A 243 -14.96 -1.89 23.13
N GLY A 244 -13.79 -1.75 22.51
CA GLY A 244 -12.76 -2.79 22.40
C GLY A 244 -12.71 -3.45 21.03
N GLU A 245 -13.79 -3.39 20.25
CA GLU A 245 -13.87 -4.03 18.93
C GLU A 245 -14.33 -3.05 17.84
N THR A 246 -15.37 -2.28 18.14
CA THR A 246 -16.00 -1.32 17.24
C THR A 246 -15.58 0.10 17.60
N ILE A 247 -15.27 0.88 16.57
CA ILE A 247 -14.83 2.26 16.66
C ILE A 247 -15.82 3.11 15.88
N LYS A 248 -16.42 4.09 16.55
CA LYS A 248 -17.35 5.03 15.92
C LYS A 248 -16.88 6.46 16.14
N PHE A 249 -16.59 7.18 15.08
CA PHE A 249 -16.23 8.59 15.18
C PHE A 249 -17.46 9.43 15.52
N LYS A 250 -17.32 10.33 16.49
CA LYS A 250 -18.40 11.26 16.82
C LYS A 250 -18.52 12.30 15.72
N GLY A 251 -19.66 12.29 15.02
CA GLY A 251 -20.00 13.34 14.06
C GLY A 251 -20.55 14.58 14.76
N THR A 252 -20.38 15.75 14.16
CA THR A 252 -20.92 17.04 14.65
C THR A 252 -22.45 17.04 14.81
N LYS A 253 -23.14 16.09 14.17
CA LYS A 253 -24.61 16.03 14.07
C LYS A 253 -25.27 14.97 14.97
N ASN A 254 -24.50 14.08 15.61
CA ASN A 254 -25.05 12.93 16.33
C ASN A 254 -24.82 13.05 17.84
N ASN A 255 -25.92 13.20 18.60
CA ASN A 255 -25.91 13.24 20.07
C ASN A 255 -25.80 11.85 20.73
N ILE A 256 -25.67 10.79 19.93
CA ILE A 256 -25.62 9.41 20.42
C ILE A 256 -24.21 9.14 20.93
N ASN A 257 -24.08 8.99 22.25
CA ASN A 257 -22.82 8.72 22.95
C ASN A 257 -22.57 7.23 23.19
N THR A 258 -23.29 6.33 22.52
CA THR A 258 -23.19 4.88 22.71
C THR A 258 -23.06 4.14 21.38
N ILE A 259 -22.35 3.02 21.40
CA ILE A 259 -22.25 2.10 20.26
C ILE A 259 -23.45 1.16 20.30
N THR A 260 -24.29 1.23 19.27
CA THR A 260 -25.50 0.41 19.19
C THR A 260 -25.19 -0.99 18.65
N HIS A 261 -26.19 -1.88 18.63
CA HIS A 261 -26.00 -3.21 18.05
C HIS A 261 -25.80 -3.12 16.53
N GLU A 262 -26.54 -2.22 15.89
CA GLU A 262 -26.46 -1.94 14.45
C GLU A 262 -25.05 -1.47 14.07
N ASP A 263 -24.43 -0.60 14.88
CA ASP A 263 -23.05 -0.14 14.66
C ASP A 263 -22.05 -1.31 14.62
N ARG A 264 -22.20 -2.30 15.51
CA ARG A 264 -21.34 -3.50 15.54
C ARG A 264 -21.55 -4.37 14.32
N THR A 265 -22.81 -4.55 13.91
CA THR A 265 -23.15 -5.30 12.71
C THR A 265 -22.60 -4.62 11.45
N ILE A 266 -22.66 -3.28 11.36
CA ILE A 266 -22.04 -2.52 10.26
C ILE A 266 -20.52 -2.74 10.25
N ALA A 267 -19.85 -2.63 11.40
CA ALA A 267 -18.40 -2.84 11.48
C ALA A 267 -18.00 -4.27 11.05
N SER A 268 -18.75 -5.28 11.49
CA SER A 268 -18.55 -6.68 11.12
C SER A 268 -18.79 -6.90 9.62
N LEU A 269 -19.89 -6.38 9.07
CA LEU A 269 -20.23 -6.47 7.66
C LEU A 269 -19.16 -5.84 6.78
N LYS A 270 -18.68 -4.63 7.11
CA LYS A 270 -17.57 -3.98 6.39
C LYS A 270 -16.29 -4.81 6.44
N THR A 271 -16.01 -5.44 7.58
CA THR A 271 -14.82 -6.29 7.74
C THR A 271 -14.92 -7.54 6.89
N LEU A 272 -16.10 -8.17 6.85
CA LEU A 272 -16.38 -9.33 6.00
C LEU A 272 -16.27 -8.99 4.51
N ILE A 273 -16.83 -7.85 4.07
CA ILE A 273 -16.72 -7.35 2.70
C ILE A 273 -15.24 -7.19 2.33
N SER A 274 -14.45 -6.45 3.13
CA SER A 274 -13.02 -6.25 2.88
C SER A 274 -12.24 -7.57 2.78
N ASN A 275 -12.54 -8.52 3.68
CA ASN A 275 -11.93 -9.86 3.66
C ASN A 275 -12.29 -10.65 2.41
N LEU A 276 -13.54 -10.64 1.98
CA LEU A 276 -13.98 -11.30 0.75
C LEU A 276 -13.36 -10.65 -0.49
N THR A 277 -13.28 -9.32 -0.56
CA THR A 277 -12.60 -8.61 -1.65
C THR A 277 -11.13 -9.04 -1.77
N ARG A 278 -10.39 -9.14 -0.65
CA ARG A 278 -9.01 -9.65 -0.66
C ARG A 278 -8.91 -11.10 -1.12
N GLN A 279 -9.84 -11.96 -0.68
CA GLN A 279 -9.88 -13.36 -1.11
C GLN A 279 -10.17 -13.50 -2.60
N VAL A 280 -11.10 -12.69 -3.14
CA VAL A 280 -11.42 -12.61 -4.57
C VAL A 280 -10.17 -12.22 -5.36
N ALA A 281 -9.49 -11.14 -4.98
CA ALA A 281 -8.25 -10.71 -5.65
C ALA A 281 -7.13 -11.78 -5.59
N HIS A 282 -7.00 -12.48 -4.46
CA HIS A 282 -6.05 -13.58 -4.33
C HIS A 282 -6.39 -14.78 -5.24
N LEU A 283 -7.67 -15.16 -5.31
CA LEU A 283 -8.15 -16.23 -6.18
C LEU A 283 -7.96 -15.88 -7.66
N GLU A 284 -8.22 -14.63 -8.07
CA GLU A 284 -7.96 -14.15 -9.43
C GLU A 284 -6.48 -14.29 -9.81
N SER A 285 -5.58 -13.83 -8.94
CA SER A 285 -4.13 -14.00 -9.12
C SER A 285 -3.73 -15.47 -9.22
N LYS A 286 -4.31 -16.33 -8.36
CA LYS A 286 -4.05 -17.77 -8.39
C LYS A 286 -4.54 -18.44 -9.68
N ILE A 287 -5.70 -18.03 -10.20
CA ILE A 287 -6.23 -18.51 -11.49
C ILE A 287 -5.29 -18.12 -12.63
N GLN A 288 -4.72 -16.91 -12.61
CA GLN A 288 -3.73 -16.48 -13.60
C GLN A 288 -2.46 -17.34 -13.53
N GLU A 289 -1.93 -17.60 -12.34
CA GLU A 289 -0.77 -18.47 -12.14
C GLU A 289 -1.01 -19.90 -12.64
N LEU A 290 -2.17 -20.49 -12.30
CA LEU A 290 -2.54 -21.84 -12.75
C LEU A 290 -2.79 -21.91 -14.25
N SER A 291 -3.32 -20.84 -14.85
CA SER A 291 -3.49 -20.71 -16.30
C SER A 291 -2.15 -20.70 -17.03
N LEU A 292 -1.16 -19.96 -16.51
CA LEU A 292 0.20 -19.96 -17.05
C LEU A 292 0.84 -21.33 -16.90
N ARG A 293 0.75 -21.94 -15.71
CA ARG A 293 1.28 -23.28 -15.45
C ARG A 293 0.67 -24.35 -16.35
N ALA A 294 -0.63 -24.27 -16.63
CA ALA A 294 -1.30 -25.17 -17.55
C ALA A 294 -0.76 -25.00 -18.98
N LYS A 295 -0.59 -23.76 -19.45
CA LYS A 295 0.01 -23.47 -20.77
C LYS A 295 1.44 -23.99 -20.88
N ASP A 296 2.26 -23.75 -19.86
CA ASP A 296 3.65 -24.24 -19.82
C ASP A 296 3.73 -25.77 -19.78
N ALA A 297 2.78 -26.43 -19.11
CA ALA A 297 2.73 -27.88 -19.08
C ALA A 297 2.32 -28.48 -20.44
N VAL A 298 1.43 -27.79 -21.18
CA VAL A 298 1.02 -28.17 -22.55
C VAL A 298 2.20 -28.02 -23.51
N THR A 299 2.94 -26.92 -23.44
CA THR A 299 4.12 -26.69 -24.29
C THR A 299 5.25 -27.68 -24.03
N ASN A 300 5.44 -28.08 -22.78
CA ASN A 300 6.38 -29.11 -22.39
C ASN A 300 5.84 -30.55 -22.57
N LYS A 301 4.66 -30.72 -23.19
CA LYS A 301 4.00 -32.01 -23.44
C LYS A 301 3.78 -32.87 -22.19
N ASN A 302 3.62 -32.22 -21.03
CA ASN A 302 3.38 -32.88 -19.75
C ASN A 302 1.88 -32.89 -19.42
N ARG A 303 1.17 -33.85 -20.01
CA ARG A 303 -0.29 -34.00 -19.90
C ARG A 303 -0.79 -34.10 -18.46
N VAL A 304 -0.07 -34.83 -17.59
CA VAL A 304 -0.47 -35.04 -16.19
C VAL A 304 -0.45 -33.73 -15.41
N VAL A 305 0.61 -32.94 -15.58
CA VAL A 305 0.73 -31.63 -14.92
C VAL A 305 -0.31 -30.65 -15.50
N ALA A 306 -0.54 -30.66 -16.81
CA ALA A 306 -1.55 -29.83 -17.46
C ALA A 306 -2.97 -30.13 -16.92
N LEU A 307 -3.38 -31.40 -16.87
CA LEU A 307 -4.67 -31.81 -16.32
C LEU A 307 -4.82 -31.44 -14.83
N SER A 308 -3.77 -31.62 -14.04
CA SER A 308 -3.81 -31.25 -12.62
C SER A 308 -3.96 -29.74 -12.43
N ALA A 309 -3.26 -28.94 -13.24
CA ALA A 309 -3.33 -27.48 -13.20
C ALA A 309 -4.71 -26.99 -13.66
N LEU A 310 -5.29 -27.61 -14.69
CA LEU A 310 -6.64 -27.30 -15.16
C LEU A 310 -7.72 -27.68 -14.15
N ARG A 311 -7.62 -28.84 -13.47
CA ARG A 311 -8.54 -29.22 -12.37
C ARG A 311 -8.47 -28.18 -11.25
N ALA A 312 -7.26 -27.81 -10.84
CA ALA A 312 -7.05 -26.81 -9.79
C ALA A 312 -7.58 -25.43 -10.20
N LYS A 313 -7.39 -25.04 -11.47
CA LYS A 313 -7.92 -23.79 -12.02
C LYS A 313 -9.45 -23.77 -11.96
N ARG A 314 -10.11 -24.83 -12.41
CA ARG A 314 -11.58 -24.92 -12.42
C ARG A 314 -12.18 -24.88 -11.01
N MET A 315 -11.54 -25.55 -10.04
CA MET A 315 -11.91 -25.44 -8.62
C MET A 315 -11.77 -24.00 -8.10
N ALA A 316 -10.69 -23.31 -8.47
CA ALA A 316 -10.46 -21.92 -8.08
C ALA A 316 -11.48 -20.96 -8.73
N GLU A 317 -11.87 -21.19 -9.99
CA GLU A 317 -12.92 -20.43 -10.70
C GLU A 317 -14.29 -20.62 -10.05
N ASN A 318 -14.65 -21.85 -9.68
CA ASN A 318 -15.90 -22.13 -8.96
C ASN A 318 -15.93 -21.43 -7.60
N ASN A 319 -14.83 -21.48 -6.85
CA ASN A 319 -14.70 -20.75 -5.58
C ASN A 319 -14.78 -19.24 -5.79
N LEU A 320 -14.12 -18.70 -6.81
CA LEU A 320 -14.18 -17.28 -7.16
C LEU A 320 -15.61 -16.84 -7.44
N LYS A 321 -16.37 -17.61 -8.22
CA LYS A 321 -17.79 -17.35 -8.52
C LYS A 321 -18.61 -17.30 -7.23
N GLN A 322 -18.55 -18.34 -6.40
CA GLN A 322 -19.29 -18.39 -5.12
C GLN A 322 -18.95 -17.21 -4.19
N ARG A 323 -17.67 -16.84 -4.09
CA ARG A 323 -17.21 -15.72 -3.25
C ARG A 323 -17.66 -14.37 -3.81
N THR A 324 -17.64 -14.20 -5.13
CA THR A 324 -18.12 -12.98 -5.79
C THR A 324 -19.62 -12.83 -5.64
N ASP A 325 -20.39 -13.90 -5.80
CA ASP A 325 -21.85 -13.89 -5.59
C ASP A 325 -22.18 -13.50 -4.13
N THR A 326 -21.46 -14.07 -3.16
CA THR A 326 -21.61 -13.71 -1.74
C THR A 326 -21.23 -12.25 -1.48
N LEU A 327 -20.14 -11.76 -2.09
CA LEU A 327 -19.71 -10.37 -1.96
C LEU A 327 -20.79 -9.41 -2.45
N LEU A 328 -21.37 -9.65 -3.64
CA LEU A 328 -22.45 -8.84 -4.20
C LEU A 328 -23.69 -8.81 -3.29
N GLN A 329 -24.07 -9.96 -2.71
CA GLN A 329 -25.17 -10.02 -1.75
C GLN A 329 -24.90 -9.18 -0.50
N LEU A 330 -23.68 -9.24 0.04
CA LEU A 330 -23.31 -8.46 1.23
C LEU A 330 -23.21 -6.96 0.95
N GLU A 331 -22.72 -6.57 -0.23
CA GLU A 331 -22.70 -5.17 -0.69
C GLU A 331 -24.13 -4.64 -0.87
N GLU A 332 -25.06 -5.43 -1.43
CA GLU A 332 -26.47 -5.05 -1.53
C GLU A 332 -27.09 -4.83 -0.15
N VAL A 333 -26.84 -5.73 0.81
CA VAL A 333 -27.29 -5.59 2.20
C VAL A 333 -26.68 -4.35 2.85
N TYR A 334 -25.39 -4.08 2.62
CA TYR A 334 -24.72 -2.89 3.12
C TYR A 334 -25.35 -1.60 2.58
N MET A 335 -25.64 -1.53 1.28
CA MET A 335 -26.30 -0.37 0.67
C MET A 335 -27.70 -0.13 1.26
N LYS A 336 -28.49 -1.19 1.48
CA LYS A 336 -29.80 -1.07 2.13
C LYS A 336 -29.68 -0.61 3.58
N LEU A 337 -28.66 -1.09 4.30
CA LEU A 337 -28.41 -0.70 5.68
C LEU A 337 -27.96 0.76 5.79
N GLU A 338 -27.13 1.22 4.86
CA GLU A 338 -26.75 2.63 4.74
C GLU A 338 -27.95 3.53 4.46
N GLN A 339 -28.81 3.16 3.49
CA GLN A 339 -30.06 3.86 3.22
C GLN A 339 -30.97 3.92 4.46
N ALA A 340 -31.12 2.82 5.18
CA ALA A 340 -31.91 2.78 6.41
C ALA A 340 -31.32 3.68 7.51
N ALA A 341 -29.99 3.72 7.65
CA ALA A 341 -29.31 4.60 8.58
C ALA A 341 -29.48 6.09 8.22
N ASP A 342 -29.45 6.43 6.94
CA ASP A 342 -29.70 7.79 6.45
C ASP A 342 -31.18 8.21 6.65
N HIS A 343 -32.12 7.28 6.48
CA HIS A 343 -33.55 7.55 6.73
C HIS A 343 -33.83 7.91 8.20
N ILE A 344 -33.12 7.31 9.16
CA ILE A 344 -33.25 7.68 10.59
C ILE A 344 -32.92 9.18 10.81
N ASP A 345 -31.92 9.70 10.10
CA ASP A 345 -31.55 11.11 10.20
C ASP A 345 -32.59 12.04 9.53
N ILE A 346 -33.16 11.62 8.40
CA ILE A 346 -34.27 12.35 7.75
C ILE A 346 -35.44 12.49 8.73
N VAL A 347 -35.84 11.39 9.38
CA VAL A 347 -36.94 11.38 10.34
C VAL A 347 -36.66 12.31 11.51
N ARG A 348 -35.44 12.32 12.03
CA ARG A 348 -35.05 13.24 13.10
C ARG A 348 -35.14 14.71 12.68
N VAL A 349 -34.70 15.04 11.47
CA VAL A 349 -34.83 16.40 10.91
C VAL A 349 -36.30 16.76 10.73
N MET A 350 -37.14 15.82 10.32
CA MET A 350 -38.58 16.02 10.19
C MET A 350 -39.25 16.22 11.55
N GLU A 351 -38.88 15.46 12.58
CA GLU A 351 -39.36 15.69 13.96
C GLU A 351 -38.98 17.08 14.46
N ALA A 352 -37.71 17.48 14.29
CA ALA A 352 -37.25 18.81 14.67
C ALA A 352 -37.98 19.92 13.89
N SER A 353 -38.23 19.70 12.60
CA SER A 353 -38.99 20.60 11.73
C SER A 353 -40.46 20.68 12.16
N ALA A 354 -41.08 19.56 12.50
CA ALA A 354 -42.45 19.51 13.01
C ALA A 354 -42.57 20.26 14.34
N VAL A 355 -41.58 20.14 15.25
CA VAL A 355 -41.54 20.91 16.50
C VAL A 355 -41.37 22.41 16.22
N ALA A 356 -40.47 22.80 15.32
CA ALA A 356 -40.28 24.18 14.92
C ALA A 356 -41.54 24.77 14.25
N LEU A 357 -42.18 24.01 13.35
CA LEU A 357 -43.45 24.37 12.72
C LEU A 357 -44.58 24.48 13.74
N ARG A 358 -44.67 23.58 14.73
CA ARG A 358 -45.63 23.71 15.84
C ARG A 358 -45.37 24.98 16.66
N SER A 359 -44.11 25.31 16.92
CA SER A 359 -43.75 26.52 17.66
C SER A 359 -44.12 27.80 16.89
N ILE A 360 -43.83 27.86 15.58
CA ILE A 360 -44.20 28.97 14.70
C ILE A 360 -45.73 29.05 14.56
N ASN A 361 -46.40 27.91 14.34
CA ASN A 361 -47.84 27.86 14.15
C ASN A 361 -48.62 28.17 15.45
N GLY A 362 -48.04 27.83 16.61
CA GLY A 362 -48.53 28.27 17.92
C GLY A 362 -48.37 29.77 18.16
N GLN A 363 -47.44 30.44 17.46
CA GLN A 363 -47.28 31.90 17.48
C GLN A 363 -48.13 32.62 16.42
N VAL A 364 -48.48 31.95 15.32
CA VAL A 364 -49.23 32.54 14.18
C VAL A 364 -50.73 32.21 14.21
N GLY A 365 -51.17 31.21 14.99
CA GLY A 365 -52.58 30.91 15.21
C GLY A 365 -53.24 30.20 14.03
N GLY A 366 -53.26 28.87 14.07
CA GLY A 366 -53.99 28.04 13.10
C GLY A 366 -53.75 26.54 13.31
N VAL A 367 -54.39 25.95 14.33
CA VAL A 367 -54.27 24.52 14.67
C VAL A 367 -55.24 23.71 13.82
N GLU A 368 -54.77 22.95 12.81
CA GLU A 368 -55.46 21.72 12.34
C GLU A 368 -54.76 20.84 11.26
N LYS A 369 -53.54 21.10 10.76
CA LYS A 369 -52.97 20.32 9.61
C LYS A 369 -51.60 19.67 9.80
N VAL A 370 -51.07 19.61 11.03
CA VAL A 370 -49.68 19.12 11.26
C VAL A 370 -49.65 17.66 11.73
N GLU A 371 -50.73 17.14 12.32
CA GLU A 371 -50.80 15.74 12.78
C GLU A 371 -50.87 14.76 11.59
N ASP A 372 -51.62 15.11 10.54
CA ASP A 372 -51.80 14.25 9.35
C ASP A 372 -50.49 14.02 8.57
N ILE A 373 -49.63 15.04 8.45
CA ILE A 373 -48.35 14.93 7.72
C ILE A 373 -47.35 14.04 8.47
N VAL A 374 -47.43 14.00 9.81
CA VAL A 374 -46.55 13.15 10.63
C VAL A 374 -47.02 11.70 10.62
N GLU A 375 -48.33 11.45 10.54
CA GLU A 375 -48.91 10.10 10.47
C GLU A 375 -48.77 9.48 9.08
N GLU A 376 -49.01 10.25 8.00
CA GLU A 376 -48.81 9.81 6.61
C GLU A 376 -47.35 9.40 6.33
N LEU A 377 -46.40 10.09 6.96
CA LEU A 377 -44.98 9.74 6.90
C LEU A 377 -44.64 8.46 7.68
N ARG A 378 -45.28 8.23 8.83
CA ARG A 378 -45.08 7.00 9.62
C ARG A 378 -45.59 5.76 8.87
N GLU A 379 -46.68 5.89 8.12
CA GLU A 379 -47.17 4.82 7.25
C GLU A 379 -46.25 4.52 6.07
N GLU A 380 -45.55 5.54 5.52
CA GLU A 380 -44.58 5.31 4.44
C GLU A 380 -43.31 4.62 4.95
N MET A 381 -42.90 4.88 6.20
CA MET A 381 -41.79 4.18 6.86
C MET A 381 -42.08 2.70 7.19
N GLY A 382 -43.35 2.29 7.29
CA GLY A 382 -43.76 0.91 7.58
C GLY A 382 -43.68 -0.05 6.38
N LYS A 383 -43.29 0.42 5.19
CA LYS A 383 -43.26 -0.36 3.93
C LYS A 383 -41.86 -0.83 3.50
N VAL A 384 -40.95 -1.04 4.44
CA VAL A 384 -39.64 -1.64 4.14
C VAL A 384 -39.65 -3.09 4.62
N ASP A 385 -40.02 -4.01 3.73
CA ASP A 385 -40.02 -5.44 4.02
C ASP A 385 -39.28 -6.25 2.95
N GLN A 386 -38.40 -7.11 3.46
CA GLN A 386 -37.93 -8.41 2.94
C GLN A 386 -37.22 -8.50 1.58
N VAL A 387 -35.89 -8.65 1.68
CA VAL A 387 -35.04 -9.45 0.76
C VAL A 387 -34.16 -10.32 1.67
N GLY A 388 -33.95 -11.61 1.46
CA GLY A 388 -34.33 -12.52 0.39
C GLY A 388 -33.92 -13.93 0.81
N ASN A 389 -34.65 -14.94 0.32
CA ASN A 389 -34.44 -16.34 0.65
C ASN A 389 -34.02 -17.09 -0.61
N VAL A 390 -32.71 -17.16 -0.92
CA VAL A 390 -32.15 -18.19 -1.82
C VAL A 390 -30.65 -18.35 -1.52
N ILE A 391 -30.27 -19.32 -0.67
CA ILE A 391 -28.92 -19.88 -0.68
C ILE A 391 -29.08 -21.40 -0.67
N ASN A 392 -28.94 -22.01 -1.85
CA ASN A 392 -28.61 -23.41 -2.00
C ASN A 392 -27.87 -23.59 -3.33
N GLY A 393 -26.55 -23.56 -3.26
CA GLY A 393 -25.66 -23.96 -4.34
C GLY A 393 -24.81 -25.13 -3.83
N VAL A 394 -25.29 -26.34 -4.09
CA VAL A 394 -24.51 -27.58 -3.91
C VAL A 394 -23.29 -27.49 -4.81
N GLY A 395 -22.10 -27.74 -4.26
CA GLY A 395 -20.85 -27.74 -5.00
C GLY A 395 -20.92 -28.69 -6.19
N GLU A 396 -20.83 -28.14 -7.40
CA GLU A 396 -20.83 -28.86 -8.64
C GLU A 396 -19.51 -29.65 -8.74
N ALA A 397 -19.62 -30.98 -8.75
CA ALA A 397 -18.47 -31.86 -8.91
C ALA A 397 -17.82 -31.57 -10.28
N VAL A 398 -16.50 -31.39 -10.28
CA VAL A 398 -15.74 -31.13 -11.51
C VAL A 398 -15.88 -32.32 -12.46
N ASP A 399 -16.54 -32.13 -13.60
CA ASP A 399 -16.61 -33.15 -14.65
C ASP A 399 -15.23 -33.31 -15.30
N GLU A 400 -14.68 -34.53 -15.21
CA GLU A 400 -13.35 -34.85 -15.71
C GLU A 400 -13.32 -34.96 -17.25
N GLY A 401 -14.45 -35.29 -17.89
CA GLY A 401 -14.55 -35.43 -19.34
C GLY A 401 -14.39 -34.09 -20.08
N GLU A 402 -15.05 -33.04 -19.59
CA GLU A 402 -14.93 -31.69 -20.15
C GLU A 402 -13.50 -31.15 -20.03
N LEU A 403 -12.74 -31.57 -19.02
CA LEU A 403 -11.36 -31.13 -18.84
C LEU A 403 -10.39 -31.72 -19.86
N ASP A 404 -10.61 -32.98 -20.25
CA ASP A 404 -9.84 -33.63 -21.31
C ASP A 404 -10.11 -32.98 -22.68
N ASP A 405 -11.35 -32.57 -22.94
CA ASP A 405 -11.72 -31.84 -24.16
C ASP A 405 -11.06 -30.45 -24.21
N ILE A 406 -11.05 -29.72 -23.09
CA ILE A 406 -10.37 -28.41 -22.99
C ILE A 406 -8.86 -28.57 -23.20
N LEU A 407 -8.25 -29.62 -22.66
CA LEU A 407 -6.83 -29.89 -22.87
C LEU A 407 -6.54 -30.19 -24.34
N ALA A 408 -7.35 -31.03 -24.99
CA ALA A 408 -7.21 -31.35 -26.41
C ALA A 408 -7.34 -30.10 -27.29
N ALA A 409 -8.25 -29.18 -26.94
CA ALA A 409 -8.39 -27.90 -27.63
C ALA A 409 -7.14 -27.00 -27.46
N MET A 410 -6.56 -26.93 -26.26
CA MET A 410 -5.31 -26.17 -26.04
C MET A 410 -4.11 -26.77 -26.76
N GLU A 411 -3.97 -28.10 -26.76
CA GLU A 411 -2.90 -28.81 -27.50
C GLU A 411 -3.02 -28.53 -29.01
N LYS A 412 -4.23 -28.56 -29.55
CA LYS A 412 -4.49 -28.21 -30.96
C LYS A 412 -4.13 -26.75 -31.26
N GLN A 413 -4.51 -25.81 -30.39
CA GLN A 413 -4.19 -24.40 -30.57
C GLN A 413 -2.68 -24.14 -30.51
N GLU A 414 -1.94 -24.85 -29.65
CA GLU A 414 -0.49 -24.75 -29.62
C GLU A 414 0.14 -25.31 -30.89
N GLN A 415 -0.35 -26.45 -31.38
CA GLN A 415 0.14 -27.04 -32.62
C GLN A 415 -0.09 -26.10 -33.81
N GLU A 416 -1.27 -25.49 -33.92
CA GLU A 416 -1.56 -24.48 -34.95
C GLU A 416 -0.66 -23.25 -34.84
N ALA A 417 -0.35 -22.79 -33.62
CA ALA A 417 0.56 -21.67 -33.38
C ALA A 417 2.03 -22.01 -33.71
N HIS A 418 2.45 -23.25 -33.45
CA HIS A 418 3.75 -23.77 -33.84
C HIS A 418 3.87 -23.84 -35.37
N ASP A 419 2.89 -24.45 -36.03
CA ASP A 419 2.85 -24.60 -37.48
C ASP A 419 2.79 -23.23 -38.19
N ALA A 420 2.08 -22.25 -37.62
CA ALA A 420 2.07 -20.87 -38.12
C ALA A 420 3.44 -20.17 -38.00
N LYS A 421 4.18 -20.38 -36.90
CA LYS A 421 5.54 -19.83 -36.74
C LYS A 421 6.51 -20.47 -37.71
N GLU A 422 6.40 -21.78 -37.94
CA GLU A 422 7.21 -22.48 -38.94
C GLU A 422 6.87 -22.01 -40.37
N ALA A 423 5.59 -21.82 -40.67
CA ALA A 423 5.13 -21.26 -41.95
C ALA A 423 5.63 -19.81 -42.16
N GLU A 424 5.68 -18.99 -41.12
CA GLU A 424 6.23 -17.63 -41.22
C GLU A 424 7.75 -17.66 -41.38
N ALA A 425 8.45 -18.52 -40.65
CA ALA A 425 9.91 -18.68 -40.76
C ALA A 425 10.32 -19.20 -42.14
N THR A 426 9.57 -20.18 -42.68
CA THR A 426 9.78 -20.67 -44.05
C THR A 426 9.46 -19.58 -45.08
N ARG A 427 8.36 -18.83 -44.94
CA ARG A 427 8.04 -17.69 -45.83
C ARG A 427 9.14 -16.62 -45.81
N ARG A 428 9.74 -16.33 -44.65
CA ARG A 428 10.88 -15.40 -44.53
C ARG A 428 12.12 -15.93 -45.26
N LYS A 429 12.45 -17.21 -45.09
CA LYS A 429 13.58 -17.85 -45.80
C LYS A 429 13.37 -17.85 -47.32
N LEU A 430 12.15 -18.14 -47.79
CA LEU A 430 11.79 -18.08 -49.21
C LEU A 430 11.93 -16.66 -49.78
N ALA A 431 11.43 -15.64 -49.06
CA ALA A 431 11.57 -14.25 -49.49
C ALA A 431 13.03 -13.76 -49.52
N GLU A 432 13.89 -14.30 -48.65
CA GLU A 432 15.32 -14.03 -48.66
C GLU A 432 16.01 -14.68 -49.87
N ILE A 433 15.68 -15.93 -50.19
CA ILE A 433 16.16 -16.62 -51.39
C ILE A 433 15.72 -15.88 -52.66
N GLU A 434 14.46 -15.47 -52.77
CA GLU A 434 13.97 -14.69 -53.91
C GLU A 434 14.69 -13.34 -54.07
N ARG A 435 15.10 -12.70 -52.96
CA ARG A 435 15.90 -11.48 -53.01
C ARG A 435 17.32 -11.75 -53.52
N PHE A 436 17.93 -12.86 -53.11
CA PHE A 436 19.24 -13.29 -53.61
C PHE A 436 19.17 -13.69 -55.10
N GLU A 437 18.11 -14.36 -55.53
CA GLU A 437 17.91 -14.70 -56.94
C GLU A 437 17.69 -13.44 -57.80
N LYS A 438 16.87 -12.48 -57.33
CA LYS A 438 16.68 -11.21 -58.04
C LYS A 438 17.97 -10.41 -58.15
N SER A 439 18.78 -10.34 -57.09
CA SER A 439 20.06 -9.64 -57.15
C SER A 439 21.07 -10.37 -58.04
N ALA A 440 21.07 -11.71 -58.08
CA ALA A 440 21.88 -12.48 -59.01
C ALA A 440 21.49 -12.24 -60.47
N ILE A 441 20.18 -12.23 -60.77
CA ILE A 441 19.65 -11.93 -62.11
C ILE A 441 19.99 -10.49 -62.52
N GLU A 442 19.90 -9.53 -61.59
CA GLU A 442 20.21 -8.12 -61.86
C GLU A 442 21.72 -7.91 -62.10
N VAL A 443 22.59 -8.60 -61.36
CA VAL A 443 24.05 -8.62 -61.61
C VAL A 443 24.37 -9.28 -62.95
N GLU A 444 23.66 -10.35 -63.33
CA GLU A 444 23.87 -11.00 -64.62
C GLU A 444 23.35 -10.16 -65.79
N ALA A 445 22.25 -9.43 -65.60
CA ALA A 445 21.76 -8.44 -66.57
C ALA A 445 22.74 -7.26 -66.73
N GLN A 446 23.33 -6.77 -65.63
CA GLN A 446 24.38 -5.75 -65.69
C GLN A 446 25.62 -6.26 -66.44
N ARG A 447 26.07 -7.49 -66.18
CA ARG A 447 27.18 -8.11 -66.93
C ARG A 447 26.89 -8.31 -68.41
N LYS A 448 25.63 -8.58 -68.78
CA LYS A 448 25.22 -8.65 -70.20
C LYS A 448 25.21 -7.27 -70.85
N ASN A 449 24.67 -6.26 -70.18
CA ASN A 449 24.70 -4.88 -70.67
C ASN A 449 26.13 -4.32 -70.80
N GLU A 450 27.04 -4.65 -69.87
CA GLU A 450 28.46 -4.29 -69.95
C GLU A 450 29.15 -4.99 -71.14
N LYS A 451 28.82 -6.26 -71.43
CA LYS A 451 29.33 -6.94 -72.62
C LYS A 451 28.79 -6.36 -73.93
N GLU A 452 27.53 -5.95 -73.98
CA GLU A 452 26.94 -5.27 -75.14
C GLU A 452 27.51 -3.85 -75.33
N GLN A 453 27.82 -3.12 -74.25
CA GLN A 453 28.50 -1.82 -74.34
C GLN A 453 29.97 -1.94 -74.77
N VAL A 454 30.68 -3.00 -74.36
CA VAL A 454 32.06 -3.24 -74.82
C VAL A 454 32.08 -3.67 -76.29
N MET A 455 31.10 -4.45 -76.76
CA MET A 455 30.97 -4.77 -78.20
C MET A 455 30.60 -3.56 -79.05
N ALA A 456 29.77 -2.63 -78.54
CA ALA A 456 29.45 -1.38 -79.24
C ALA A 456 30.62 -0.38 -79.30
N ALA A 457 31.60 -0.48 -78.40
CA ALA A 457 32.78 0.38 -78.40
C ALA A 457 33.89 -0.10 -79.37
N ASP A 458 33.95 -1.39 -79.69
CA ASP A 458 34.87 -1.92 -80.73
C ASP A 458 34.38 -1.54 -82.15
N ASP A 459 33.06 -1.58 -82.41
CA ASP A 459 32.47 -1.22 -83.72
C ASP A 459 32.62 0.28 -84.07
N ASP A 460 32.72 1.17 -83.08
CA ASP A 460 32.91 2.63 -83.30
C ASP A 460 34.39 3.00 -83.58
N SER A 461 35.33 2.14 -83.19
CA SER A 461 36.77 2.37 -83.44
C SER A 461 37.21 1.99 -84.87
N ASP A 462 36.51 1.05 -85.51
CA ASP A 462 36.77 0.64 -86.90
C ASP A 462 36.03 1.54 -87.94
N LEU A 463 35.06 2.36 -87.50
CA LEU A 463 34.32 3.31 -88.33
C LEU A 463 35.01 4.69 -88.45
N GLU A 464 35.84 5.10 -87.49
CA GLU A 464 36.60 6.36 -87.55
C GLU A 464 37.86 6.29 -88.44
N ASP A 465 38.47 5.11 -88.61
CA ASP A 465 39.62 4.93 -89.52
C ASP A 465 39.24 4.87 -91.01
N SER A 466 37.95 4.68 -91.33
CA SER A 466 37.45 4.53 -92.70
C SER A 466 36.99 5.84 -93.38
N ILE A 467 36.95 6.98 -92.67
CA ILE A 467 36.52 8.29 -93.22
C ILE A 467 37.72 9.19 -93.61
N GLY A 468 38.95 8.86 -93.19
CA GLY A 468 40.15 9.66 -93.42
C GLY A 468 40.92 9.42 -94.74
N LYS A 469 40.51 8.46 -95.58
CA LYS A 469 41.37 7.98 -96.71
C LYS A 469 40.79 8.13 -98.13
N PHE A 470 39.74 8.95 -98.29
CA PHE A 470 39.20 9.36 -99.61
C PHE A 470 39.79 10.68 -100.15
N SER A 471 41.00 11.03 -99.72
CA SER A 471 41.80 12.13 -100.26
C SER A 471 43.13 11.60 -100.79
N HIS A 472 43.11 10.83 -101.89
CA HIS A 472 44.10 10.92 -102.98
C HIS A 472 43.83 9.87 -104.09
N MET A 473 43.47 10.40 -105.28
CA MET A 473 43.89 9.97 -106.63
C MET A 473 43.61 8.56 -107.21
N SER A 474 43.01 8.61 -108.40
CA SER A 474 43.24 7.82 -109.63
C SER A 474 42.84 6.34 -109.71
N ILE A 475 41.85 6.11 -110.61
CA ILE A 475 41.82 5.18 -111.75
C ILE A 475 42.97 4.14 -111.76
N GLU A 476 42.66 2.84 -111.65
CA GLU A 476 42.57 1.91 -112.79
C GLU A 476 42.16 0.48 -112.33
N ASP A 477 42.00 -0.39 -113.31
CA ASP A 477 41.09 -1.54 -113.44
C ASP A 477 41.60 -2.89 -112.87
N ASN A 478 40.66 -3.85 -112.77
CA ASN A 478 40.80 -5.28 -113.11
C ASN A 478 40.80 -6.41 -112.03
N SER A 479 39.75 -7.25 -112.15
CA SER A 479 39.68 -8.72 -112.08
C SER A 479 39.86 -9.56 -110.79
N LYS A 480 38.76 -10.30 -110.50
CA LYS A 480 38.60 -11.77 -110.26
C LYS A 480 39.17 -12.48 -109.01
N GLY A 481 38.28 -13.29 -108.42
CA GLY A 481 38.50 -14.67 -107.94
C GLY A 481 38.61 -14.83 -106.41
N GLU A 482 37.68 -15.46 -105.69
CA GLU A 482 37.32 -16.89 -105.56
C GLU A 482 37.87 -17.54 -104.26
N ASN A 483 36.94 -18.14 -103.50
CA ASN A 483 37.02 -19.42 -102.76
C ASN A 483 37.67 -19.60 -101.36
N THR A 484 36.83 -20.23 -100.50
CA THR A 484 37.09 -21.41 -99.61
C THR A 484 37.87 -21.18 -98.30
N LYS A 485 37.70 -21.91 -97.18
CA LYS A 485 36.78 -22.96 -96.65
C LYS A 485 37.24 -23.28 -95.20
N THR A 486 36.33 -23.80 -94.36
CA THR A 486 36.54 -24.81 -93.26
C THR A 486 37.42 -24.43 -92.05
N LYS A 487 37.27 -24.96 -90.82
CA LYS A 487 36.71 -26.23 -90.32
C LYS A 487 36.51 -26.17 -88.78
N ILE A 488 35.52 -26.93 -88.29
CA ILE A 488 35.20 -27.43 -86.92
C ILE A 488 36.28 -28.46 -86.47
N PRO A 489 36.20 -29.23 -85.34
CA PRO A 489 35.42 -29.23 -84.06
C PRO A 489 36.35 -29.43 -82.81
N GLU A 490 35.96 -29.69 -81.56
CA GLU A 490 35.24 -30.83 -80.91
C GLU A 490 35.24 -30.52 -79.38
N GLN A 491 34.11 -30.59 -78.65
CA GLN A 491 33.61 -31.73 -77.84
C GLN A 491 34.47 -32.01 -76.57
N VAL A 492 33.96 -32.18 -75.35
CA VAL A 492 33.27 -33.36 -74.78
C VAL A 492 32.94 -33.10 -73.28
N THR A 493 31.76 -33.58 -72.87
CA THR A 493 31.16 -34.07 -71.58
C THR A 493 31.99 -34.09 -70.27
N ALA A 494 31.44 -34.30 -69.06
CA ALA A 494 30.25 -35.05 -68.64
C ALA A 494 29.81 -34.71 -67.19
N GLU A 495 28.54 -35.03 -66.94
CA GLU A 495 27.86 -35.53 -65.71
C GLU A 495 28.06 -34.84 -64.35
#